data_AF-A0A9E3UZ79-F1
#
_entry.id   AF-A0A9E3UZ79-F1
#
_cell.length_a   1.000
_cell.length_b   1.000
_cell.length_c   1.000
_cell.angle_alpha   90.00
_cell.angle_beta   90.00
_cell.angle_gamma   90.00
#
_symmetry.space_group_name_H-M   'P 1'
#
loop_
_entity.id
_entity.type
_entity.pdbx_description
1 polymer ?
#
loop_
_entity_poly.entity_id
_entity_poly.type
_entity_poly.pdbx_seq_one_letter_code
_entity_poly.pdbx_strand_id
1 'polypeptide(L)'
;MDKIARRLASMASVMHLVAYALYNSAVLSGVTRPNLVPWAIWGALAVLNAVTYRQQTGDKVKAMLSQAGAVAAVITFMVAASMGGVFQNITYTNSFLLASAFVAVVIWKVGSAKYANFCVIAAVAVGFVPFFKDPSGERVLPWLCWSIATCIGVAVVYLRPKDRKNSDFIMPVSLAALHTGVLIRILCTFGG
;
A
#
# COMPACT_ATOMS: atom_id res chain seq x y z
N MET A 1 -17.76 19.91 6.00
CA MET A 1 -16.87 19.04 5.17
C MET A 1 -15.97 18.14 6.01
N ASP A 2 -15.36 18.66 7.07
CA ASP A 2 -14.41 17.92 7.92
C ASP A 2 -14.94 16.61 8.54
N LYS A 3 -16.18 16.62 9.07
CA LYS A 3 -16.85 15.40 9.61
C LYS A 3 -17.05 14.31 8.53
N ILE A 4 -17.35 14.71 7.29
CA ILE A 4 -17.54 13.79 6.17
C ILE A 4 -16.19 13.17 5.78
N ALA A 5 -15.14 13.98 5.65
CA ALA A 5 -13.79 13.50 5.35
C ALA A 5 -13.28 12.49 6.39
N ARG A 6 -13.52 12.72 7.70
CA ARG A 6 -13.18 11.75 8.76
C ARG A 6 -13.91 10.42 8.62
N ARG A 7 -15.21 10.44 8.32
CA ARG A 7 -16.00 9.22 8.11
C ARG A 7 -15.48 8.44 6.90
N LEU A 8 -15.24 9.13 5.79
CA LEU A 8 -14.67 8.52 4.59
C LEU A 8 -13.26 7.96 4.83
N ALA A 9 -12.40 8.67 5.58
CA ALA A 9 -11.07 8.18 5.94
C ALA A 9 -11.12 6.90 6.80
N SER A 10 -12.09 6.83 7.72
CA SER A 10 -12.33 5.64 8.54
C SER A 10 -12.84 4.48 7.68
N MET A 11 -13.81 4.73 6.81
CA MET A 11 -14.33 3.72 5.86
C MET A 11 -13.23 3.20 4.94
N ALA A 12 -12.43 4.08 4.35
CA ALA A 12 -11.29 3.71 3.51
C ALA A 12 -10.31 2.82 4.28
N SER A 13 -9.98 3.18 5.52
CA SER A 13 -9.07 2.41 6.38
C SER A 13 -9.62 1.03 6.70
N VAL A 14 -10.91 0.92 7.05
CA VAL A 14 -11.58 -0.37 7.31
C VAL A 14 -11.60 -1.23 6.06
N MET A 15 -12.00 -0.69 4.91
CA MET A 15 -11.99 -1.42 3.64
C MET A 15 -10.59 -1.90 3.25
N HIS A 16 -9.58 -1.08 3.50
CA HIS A 16 -8.18 -1.44 3.26
C HIS A 16 -7.74 -2.60 4.17
N LEU A 17 -8.13 -2.58 5.46
CA LEU A 17 -7.89 -3.69 6.39
C LEU A 17 -8.63 -4.97 5.99
N VAL A 18 -9.88 -4.86 5.53
CA VAL A 18 -10.67 -6.00 5.02
C VAL A 18 -9.98 -6.64 3.83
N ALA A 19 -9.45 -5.84 2.89
CA ALA A 19 -8.70 -6.37 1.77
C ALA A 19 -7.48 -7.20 2.21
N TYR A 20 -6.71 -6.72 3.19
CA TYR A 20 -5.61 -7.49 3.78
C TYR A 20 -6.09 -8.74 4.53
N ALA A 21 -7.22 -8.68 5.24
CA ALA A 21 -7.79 -9.84 5.90
C ALA A 21 -8.21 -10.93 4.89
N LEU A 22 -8.84 -10.53 3.78
CA LEU A 22 -9.18 -11.43 2.69
C LEU A 22 -7.93 -12.02 2.02
N TYR A 23 -6.88 -11.22 1.85
CA TYR A 23 -5.60 -11.69 1.36
C TYR A 23 -4.98 -12.74 2.31
N ASN A 24 -4.88 -12.40 3.59
CA ASN A 24 -4.32 -13.29 4.62
C ASN A 24 -5.13 -14.57 4.82
N SER A 25 -6.44 -14.54 4.59
CA SER A 25 -7.28 -15.75 4.65
C SER A 25 -6.81 -16.84 3.68
N ALA A 26 -6.26 -16.45 2.52
CA ALA A 26 -5.70 -17.39 1.54
C ALA A 26 -4.30 -17.89 1.94
N VAL A 27 -3.53 -17.10 2.69
CA VAL A 27 -2.24 -17.56 3.26
C VAL A 27 -2.49 -18.57 4.38
N LEU A 28 -3.48 -18.28 5.24
CA LEU A 28 -3.84 -19.11 6.39
C LEU A 28 -4.42 -20.48 5.99
N SER A 29 -4.97 -20.64 4.78
CA SER A 29 -5.45 -21.93 4.29
C SER A 29 -4.31 -22.91 3.94
N GLY A 30 -3.04 -22.53 4.12
CA GLY A 30 -1.90 -23.44 4.06
C GLY A 30 -1.54 -23.94 2.66
N VAL A 31 -2.16 -23.38 1.62
CA VAL A 31 -1.95 -23.79 0.23
C VAL A 31 -0.53 -23.45 -0.25
N THR A 32 0.14 -22.46 0.36
CA THR A 32 1.49 -22.05 0.00
C THR A 32 2.34 -21.75 1.25
N ARG A 33 3.66 -21.97 1.17
CA ARG A 33 4.62 -21.46 2.16
C ARG A 33 5.04 -20.05 1.76
N PRO A 34 4.64 -19.00 2.51
CA PRO A 34 4.89 -17.63 2.09
C PRO A 34 6.39 -17.29 2.16
N ASN A 35 6.91 -16.61 1.13
CA ASN A 35 8.24 -16.02 1.17
C ASN A 35 8.21 -14.76 2.06
N LEU A 36 9.05 -14.72 3.10
CA LEU A 36 9.06 -13.60 4.06
C LEU A 36 9.72 -12.33 3.52
N VAL A 37 10.62 -12.43 2.54
CA VAL A 37 11.36 -11.28 1.96
C VAL A 37 10.42 -10.19 1.45
N PRO A 38 9.47 -10.47 0.52
CA PRO A 38 8.58 -9.44 0.01
C PRO A 38 7.73 -8.82 1.12
N TRP A 39 7.24 -9.61 2.08
CA TRP A 39 6.42 -9.08 3.17
C TRP A 39 7.16 -8.15 4.12
N ALA A 40 8.42 -8.47 4.43
CA ALA A 40 9.28 -7.59 5.22
C ALA A 40 9.49 -6.24 4.49
N ILE A 41 9.78 -6.30 3.19
CA ILE A 41 10.00 -5.10 2.35
C ILE A 41 8.72 -4.27 2.24
N TRP A 42 7.57 -4.91 1.95
CA TRP A 42 6.28 -4.25 1.88
C TRP A 42 5.88 -3.63 3.22
N GLY A 43 6.11 -4.31 4.34
CA GLY A 43 5.89 -3.77 5.68
C GLY A 43 6.74 -2.52 5.94
N ALA A 44 8.03 -2.57 5.62
CA ALA A 44 8.94 -1.44 5.78
C ALA A 44 8.53 -0.24 4.90
N LEU A 45 8.22 -0.47 3.62
CA LEU A 45 7.75 0.57 2.70
C LEU A 45 6.40 1.15 3.15
N ALA A 46 5.47 0.33 3.66
CA ALA A 46 4.18 0.80 4.12
C ALA A 46 4.31 1.68 5.37
N VAL A 47 5.15 1.30 6.34
CA VAL A 47 5.46 2.12 7.52
C VAL A 47 6.10 3.43 7.09
N LEU A 48 7.10 3.39 6.20
CA LEU A 48 7.77 4.58 5.72
C LEU A 48 6.81 5.49 4.96
N ASN A 49 5.93 4.93 4.11
CA ASN A 49 4.87 5.68 3.43
C ASN A 49 3.95 6.38 4.45
N ALA A 50 3.46 5.65 5.45
CA ALA A 50 2.55 6.19 6.45
C ALA A 50 3.17 7.34 7.24
N VAL A 51 4.42 7.18 7.70
CA VAL A 51 5.13 8.20 8.47
C VAL A 51 5.46 9.42 7.61
N THR A 52 6.05 9.20 6.43
CA THR A 52 6.47 10.30 5.54
C THR A 52 5.27 11.07 4.99
N TYR A 53 4.18 10.39 4.61
CA TYR A 53 2.96 11.03 4.13
C TYR A 53 2.25 11.82 5.23
N ARG A 54 2.18 11.26 6.45
CA ARG A 54 1.63 11.96 7.63
C ARG A 54 2.38 13.25 7.91
N GLN A 55 3.72 13.23 7.83
CA GLN A 55 4.55 14.41 8.04
C GLN A 55 4.48 15.39 6.87
N GLN A 56 4.49 14.92 5.62
CA GLN A 56 4.34 15.74 4.43
C GLN A 56 3.05 16.57 4.47
N THR A 57 1.93 15.92 4.78
CA THR A 57 0.61 16.55 4.74
C THR A 57 0.29 17.35 6.00
N GLY A 58 0.91 17.03 7.13
CA GLY A 58 0.54 17.56 8.44
C GLY A 58 -0.86 17.10 8.91
N ASP A 59 -1.57 16.25 8.16
CA ASP A 59 -2.99 15.93 8.36
C ASP A 59 -3.25 14.46 8.74
N LYS A 60 -3.84 14.22 9.93
CA LYS A 60 -4.02 12.84 10.44
C LYS A 60 -5.04 12.12 9.59
N VAL A 61 -6.07 12.84 9.15
CA VAL A 61 -7.21 12.30 8.42
C VAL A 61 -6.78 11.87 7.03
N LYS A 62 -5.96 12.66 6.33
CA LYS A 62 -5.37 12.27 5.04
C LYS A 62 -4.53 11.00 5.16
N ALA A 63 -3.77 10.87 6.26
CA ALA A 63 -2.84 9.75 6.47
C ALA A 63 -3.48 8.45 6.98
N MET A 64 -4.74 8.46 7.46
CA MET A 64 -5.39 7.29 8.08
C MET A 64 -5.30 6.02 7.21
N LEU A 65 -5.58 6.15 5.91
CA LEU A 65 -5.51 5.01 4.98
C LEU A 65 -4.10 4.39 4.95
N SER A 66 -3.06 5.22 4.80
CA SER A 66 -1.68 4.74 4.78
C SER A 66 -1.24 4.14 6.12
N GLN A 67 -1.73 4.68 7.24
CA GLN A 67 -1.45 4.14 8.57
C GLN A 67 -2.11 2.78 8.78
N ALA A 68 -3.36 2.62 8.35
CA ALA A 68 -4.05 1.34 8.35
C ALA A 68 -3.32 0.32 7.46
N GLY A 69 -2.87 0.74 6.26
CA GLY A 69 -2.05 -0.08 5.38
C GLY A 69 -0.72 -0.51 6.00
N ALA A 70 -0.03 0.37 6.73
CA ALA A 70 1.20 0.03 7.45
C ALA A 70 0.96 -1.03 8.52
N VAL A 71 -0.08 -0.86 9.35
CA VAL A 71 -0.46 -1.85 10.36
C VAL A 71 -0.79 -3.18 9.70
N ALA A 72 -1.60 -3.16 8.64
CA ALA A 72 -2.02 -4.36 7.93
C ALA A 72 -0.83 -5.12 7.30
N ALA A 73 0.08 -4.40 6.63
CA ALA A 73 1.26 -5.00 6.00
C ALA A 73 2.20 -5.65 7.04
N VAL A 74 2.40 -5.00 8.19
CA VAL A 74 3.16 -5.59 9.30
C VAL A 74 2.46 -6.84 9.84
N ILE A 75 1.14 -6.80 10.03
CA ILE A 75 0.37 -7.97 10.44
C ILE A 75 0.51 -9.09 9.41
N THR A 76 0.46 -8.80 8.12
CA THR A 76 0.64 -9.81 7.07
C THR A 76 2.03 -10.45 7.13
N PHE A 77 3.09 -9.66 7.36
CA PHE A 77 4.42 -10.22 7.60
C PHE A 77 4.44 -11.15 8.82
N MET A 78 3.82 -10.74 9.93
CA MET A 78 3.73 -11.56 11.14
C MET A 78 2.95 -12.86 10.92
N VAL A 79 1.83 -12.79 10.18
CA VAL A 79 1.03 -13.97 9.80
C VAL A 79 1.85 -14.91 8.91
N ALA A 80 2.54 -14.37 7.90
CA ALA A 80 3.40 -15.17 7.03
C ALA A 80 4.52 -15.87 7.82
N ALA A 81 5.12 -15.18 8.79
CA ALA A 81 6.14 -15.74 9.67
C ALA A 81 5.57 -16.82 10.60
N SER A 82 4.40 -16.60 11.21
CA SER A 82 3.78 -17.58 12.11
C SER A 82 3.29 -18.83 11.38
N MET A 83 2.99 -18.74 10.08
CA MET A 83 2.61 -19.86 9.22
C MET A 83 3.81 -20.65 8.67
N GLY A 84 5.02 -20.44 9.20
CA GLY A 84 6.22 -21.17 8.77
C GLY A 84 6.80 -20.68 7.45
N GLY A 85 6.56 -19.40 7.11
CA GLY A 85 7.23 -18.75 5.99
C GLY A 85 8.75 -18.77 6.13
N VAL A 86 9.43 -18.74 5.00
CA VAL A 86 10.91 -18.79 4.94
C VAL A 86 11.45 -17.60 4.16
N PHE A 87 12.63 -17.12 4.55
CA PHE A 87 13.37 -16.16 3.75
C PHE A 87 14.00 -16.89 2.56
N GLN A 88 13.48 -16.62 1.37
CA GLN A 88 14.06 -17.13 0.12
C GLN A 88 15.06 -16.12 -0.46
N ASN A 89 15.77 -16.50 -1.52
CA ASN A 89 16.69 -15.61 -2.21
C ASN A 89 16.00 -14.33 -2.68
N ILE A 90 16.67 -13.19 -2.44
CA ILE A 90 16.17 -11.89 -2.86
C ILE A 90 16.21 -11.77 -4.39
N THR A 91 15.07 -11.45 -4.99
CA THR A 91 14.99 -11.20 -6.43
C THR A 91 15.52 -9.81 -6.76
N TYR A 92 15.88 -9.55 -8.02
CA TYR A 92 16.31 -8.21 -8.46
C TYR A 92 15.29 -7.12 -8.12
N THR A 93 13.99 -7.41 -8.29
CA THR A 93 12.91 -6.49 -7.90
C THR A 93 12.94 -6.22 -6.40
N ASN A 94 13.02 -7.26 -5.57
CA ASN A 94 13.06 -7.09 -4.11
C ASN A 94 14.32 -6.33 -3.66
N SER A 95 15.48 -6.58 -4.28
CA SER A 95 16.71 -5.83 -4.02
C SER A 95 16.55 -4.34 -4.33
N PHE A 96 15.92 -4.02 -5.48
CA PHE A 96 15.63 -2.64 -5.85
C PHE A 96 14.67 -1.96 -4.85
N LEU A 97 13.62 -2.66 -4.42
CA LEU A 97 12.65 -2.14 -3.44
C LEU A 97 13.31 -1.88 -2.09
N LEU A 98 14.14 -2.81 -1.63
CA LEU A 98 14.89 -2.67 -0.38
C LEU A 98 15.87 -1.49 -0.46
N ALA A 99 16.64 -1.37 -1.55
CA ALA A 99 17.53 -0.23 -1.76
C ALA A 99 16.75 1.09 -1.79
N SER A 100 15.60 1.13 -2.44
CA SER A 100 14.72 2.31 -2.47
C SER A 100 14.19 2.67 -1.08
N ALA A 101 13.87 1.68 -0.24
CA ALA A 101 13.49 1.92 1.15
C ALA A 101 14.63 2.59 1.95
N PHE A 102 15.88 2.11 1.80
CA PHE A 102 17.05 2.73 2.42
C PHE A 102 17.26 4.17 1.94
N VAL A 103 17.20 4.40 0.62
CA VAL A 103 17.33 5.75 0.04
C VAL A 103 16.23 6.68 0.58
N ALA A 104 14.99 6.22 0.64
CA ALA A 104 13.88 6.99 1.20
C ALA A 104 14.10 7.34 2.69
N VAL A 105 14.65 6.43 3.50
CA VAL A 105 15.01 6.73 4.90
C VAL A 105 16.09 7.81 4.97
N VAL A 106 17.13 7.75 4.13
CA VAL A 106 18.17 8.77 4.08
C VAL A 106 17.56 10.13 3.71
N ILE A 107 16.80 10.20 2.61
CA ILE A 107 16.09 11.43 2.17
C ILE A 107 15.20 11.98 3.29
N TRP A 108 14.52 11.11 4.04
CA TRP A 108 13.68 11.51 5.15
C TRP A 108 14.46 12.12 6.31
N LYS A 109 15.57 11.48 6.71
CA LYS A 109 16.36 11.90 7.88
C LYS A 109 17.19 13.16 7.65
N VAL A 110 17.71 13.34 6.44
CA VAL A 110 18.59 14.47 6.12
C VAL A 110 17.87 15.59 5.36
N GLY A 111 16.64 15.33 4.89
CA GLY A 111 15.95 16.21 3.95
C GLY A 111 14.46 16.34 4.24
N SER A 112 13.64 15.94 3.28
CA SER A 112 12.20 16.21 3.29
C SER A 112 11.37 14.93 3.31
N ALA A 113 10.44 14.85 4.25
CA ALA A 113 9.40 13.81 4.27
C ALA A 113 8.62 13.74 2.94
N LYS A 114 8.46 14.87 2.23
CA LYS A 114 7.82 14.92 0.91
C LYS A 114 8.58 14.10 -0.14
N TYR A 115 9.88 14.36 -0.28
CA TYR A 115 10.70 13.66 -1.27
C TYR A 115 10.94 12.20 -0.90
N ALA A 116 11.04 11.91 0.40
CA ALA A 116 11.07 10.53 0.89
C ALA A 116 9.77 9.79 0.50
N ASN A 117 8.61 10.41 0.68
CA ASN A 117 7.33 9.82 0.27
C ASN A 117 7.30 9.57 -1.24
N PHE A 118 7.76 10.50 -2.06
CA PHE A 118 7.82 10.30 -3.52
C PHE A 118 8.72 9.12 -3.91
N CYS A 119 9.87 8.97 -3.25
CA CYS A 119 10.74 7.82 -3.43
C CYS A 119 10.03 6.51 -3.06
N VAL A 120 9.28 6.49 -1.94
CA VAL A 120 8.47 5.33 -1.55
C VAL A 120 7.39 5.01 -2.59
N ILE A 121 6.68 6.02 -3.11
CA ILE A 121 5.64 5.80 -4.13
C ILE A 121 6.22 5.28 -5.44
N ALA A 122 7.41 5.76 -5.84
CA ALA A 122 8.12 5.22 -7.00
C ALA A 122 8.51 3.74 -6.78
N ALA A 123 9.03 3.40 -5.59
CA ALA A 123 9.33 2.01 -5.23
C ALA A 123 8.07 1.15 -5.26
N VAL A 124 6.97 1.60 -4.66
CA VAL A 124 5.68 0.91 -4.67
C VAL A 124 5.20 0.67 -6.11
N ALA A 125 5.29 1.65 -7.00
CA ALA A 125 4.92 1.48 -8.41
C ALA A 125 5.74 0.38 -9.09
N VAL A 126 7.05 0.31 -8.85
CA VAL A 126 7.90 -0.78 -9.35
C VAL A 126 7.52 -2.12 -8.72
N GLY A 127 7.17 -2.13 -7.43
CA GLY A 127 6.69 -3.32 -6.72
C GLY A 127 5.38 -3.86 -7.27
N PHE A 128 4.60 -3.04 -7.99
CA PHE A 128 3.36 -3.46 -8.63
C PHE A 128 3.57 -4.14 -10.00
N VAL A 129 4.74 -4.00 -10.61
CA VAL A 129 5.03 -4.54 -11.95
C VAL A 129 4.73 -6.05 -12.08
N PRO A 130 5.07 -6.92 -11.11
CA PRO A 130 4.74 -8.34 -11.20
C PRO A 130 3.24 -8.60 -11.35
N PHE A 131 2.37 -7.88 -10.62
CA PHE A 131 0.92 -8.06 -10.68
C PHE A 131 0.32 -7.65 -12.03
N PHE A 132 0.95 -6.72 -12.75
CA PHE A 132 0.55 -6.36 -14.11
C PHE A 132 0.99 -7.39 -15.15
N LYS A 133 2.15 -8.02 -14.94
CA LYS A 133 2.71 -9.02 -15.87
C LYS A 133 1.94 -10.34 -15.79
N ASP A 134 1.67 -10.83 -14.59
CA ASP A 134 0.97 -12.08 -14.37
C ASP A 134 -0.04 -11.97 -13.21
N PRO A 135 -1.30 -11.64 -13.51
CA PRO A 135 -2.35 -11.52 -12.50
C PRO A 135 -3.02 -12.87 -12.16
N SER A 136 -2.59 -13.99 -12.75
CA SER A 136 -3.35 -15.26 -12.71
C SER A 136 -3.49 -15.85 -11.31
N GLY A 137 -2.54 -15.57 -10.41
CA GLY A 137 -2.57 -15.99 -9.01
C GLY A 137 -3.40 -15.09 -8.08
N GLU A 138 -3.93 -13.97 -8.58
CA GLU A 138 -4.55 -12.94 -7.76
C GLU A 138 -6.07 -13.08 -7.65
N ARG A 139 -6.61 -12.86 -6.45
CA ARG A 139 -8.06 -12.92 -6.18
C ARG A 139 -8.71 -11.57 -6.42
N VAL A 140 -9.79 -11.51 -7.21
CA VAL A 140 -10.50 -10.25 -7.54
C VAL A 140 -10.91 -9.43 -6.31
N LEU A 141 -11.44 -10.08 -5.26
CA LEU A 141 -12.11 -9.38 -4.16
C LEU A 141 -11.17 -8.48 -3.31
N PRO A 142 -9.99 -8.94 -2.84
CA PRO A 142 -9.00 -8.06 -2.21
C PRO A 142 -8.66 -6.82 -3.05
N TRP A 143 -8.41 -7.01 -4.35
CA TRP A 143 -8.07 -5.92 -5.27
C TRP A 143 -9.21 -4.92 -5.45
N LEU A 144 -10.46 -5.39 -5.54
CA LEU A 144 -11.64 -4.52 -5.54
C LEU A 144 -11.72 -3.68 -4.26
N CYS A 145 -11.55 -4.29 -3.09
CA CYS A 145 -11.58 -3.58 -1.82
C CYS A 145 -10.46 -2.54 -1.72
N TRP A 146 -9.24 -2.86 -2.16
CA TRP A 146 -8.13 -1.90 -2.19
C TRP A 146 -8.37 -0.74 -3.16
N SER A 147 -8.90 -1.01 -4.36
CA SER A 147 -9.27 0.03 -5.34
C SER A 147 -10.29 0.99 -4.77
N ILE A 148 -11.37 0.49 -4.16
CA ILE A 148 -12.39 1.36 -3.54
C ILE A 148 -11.78 2.17 -2.39
N ALA A 149 -11.02 1.52 -1.49
CA ALA A 149 -10.39 2.20 -0.36
C ALA A 149 -9.46 3.35 -0.80
N THR A 150 -8.65 3.12 -1.83
CA THR A 150 -7.69 4.12 -2.34
C THR A 150 -8.38 5.25 -3.11
N CYS A 151 -9.44 4.96 -3.88
CA CYS A 151 -10.30 5.99 -4.48
C CYS A 151 -10.99 6.87 -3.42
N ILE A 152 -11.49 6.28 -2.33
CA ILE A 152 -12.02 7.06 -1.19
C ILE A 152 -10.90 7.92 -0.56
N GLY A 153 -9.67 7.40 -0.49
CA GLY A 153 -8.50 8.16 -0.03
C GLY A 153 -8.25 9.45 -0.84
N VAL A 154 -8.43 9.40 -2.17
CA VAL A 154 -8.37 10.59 -3.04
C VAL A 154 -9.47 11.59 -2.66
N ALA A 155 -10.70 11.11 -2.48
CA ALA A 155 -11.83 11.95 -2.07
C ALA A 155 -11.60 12.59 -0.68
N VAL A 156 -10.97 11.88 0.26
CA VAL A 156 -10.60 12.41 1.59
C VAL A 156 -9.66 13.61 1.44
N VAL A 157 -8.61 13.52 0.60
CA VAL A 157 -7.71 14.65 0.36
C VAL A 157 -8.45 15.83 -0.28
N TYR A 158 -9.33 15.55 -1.25
CA TYR A 158 -10.13 16.58 -1.90
C TYR A 158 -11.02 17.33 -0.90
N LEU A 159 -11.69 16.62 0.00
CA LEU A 159 -12.62 17.17 1.01
C LEU A 159 -11.94 17.83 2.22
N ARG A 160 -10.60 17.89 2.25
CA ARG A 160 -9.79 18.55 3.31
C ARG A 160 -9.12 19.83 2.78
N PRO A 161 -9.88 20.90 2.44
CA PRO A 161 -9.36 22.06 1.69
C PRO A 161 -8.39 22.95 2.48
N LYS A 162 -8.54 23.04 3.81
CA LYS A 162 -7.84 24.03 4.66
C LYS A 162 -6.30 24.01 4.50
N ASP A 163 -5.73 22.83 4.30
CA ASP A 163 -4.28 22.62 4.20
C ASP A 163 -3.92 21.78 2.97
N ARG A 164 -4.74 21.85 1.91
CA ARG A 164 -4.60 21.00 0.72
C ARG A 164 -3.51 21.52 -0.20
N LYS A 165 -2.47 20.72 -0.39
CA LYS A 165 -1.40 20.97 -1.37
C LYS A 165 -1.54 19.99 -2.53
N ASN A 166 -1.13 20.38 -3.74
CA ASN A 166 -1.15 19.47 -4.91
C ASN A 166 -0.34 18.18 -4.63
N SER A 167 0.76 18.29 -3.88
CA SER A 167 1.57 17.14 -3.48
C SER A 167 0.83 16.13 -2.59
N ASP A 168 -0.24 16.54 -1.89
CA ASP A 168 -1.00 15.65 -1.02
C ASP A 168 -1.77 14.59 -1.83
N PHE A 169 -2.03 14.87 -3.11
CA PHE A 169 -2.72 13.93 -4.01
C PHE A 169 -1.81 12.84 -4.57
N ILE A 170 -0.49 13.04 -4.59
CA ILE A 170 0.44 12.12 -5.26
C ILE A 170 0.29 10.70 -4.71
N MET A 171 0.40 10.50 -3.39
CA MET A 171 0.24 9.18 -2.79
C MET A 171 -1.13 8.54 -3.09
N PRO A 172 -2.28 9.14 -2.71
CA PRO A 172 -3.56 8.47 -2.88
C PRO A 172 -3.95 8.27 -4.35
N VAL A 173 -3.60 9.19 -5.25
CA VAL A 173 -3.86 9.03 -6.70
C VAL A 173 -2.99 7.92 -7.27
N SER A 174 -1.70 7.88 -6.95
CA SER A 174 -0.82 6.78 -7.40
C SER A 174 -1.30 5.43 -6.88
N LEU A 175 -1.67 5.32 -5.61
CA LEU A 175 -2.22 4.08 -5.07
C LEU A 175 -3.56 3.71 -5.73
N ALA A 176 -4.46 4.67 -5.93
CA ALA A 176 -5.73 4.41 -6.62
C ALA A 176 -5.52 3.90 -8.05
N ALA A 177 -4.62 4.52 -8.80
CA ALA A 177 -4.27 4.10 -10.15
C ALA A 177 -3.64 2.70 -10.18
N LEU A 178 -2.69 2.42 -9.29
CA LEU A 178 -2.01 1.13 -9.21
C LEU A 178 -2.97 -0.02 -8.85
N HIS A 179 -3.77 0.12 -7.78
CA HIS A 179 -4.69 -0.94 -7.37
C HIS A 179 -5.82 -1.13 -8.40
N THR A 180 -6.39 -0.05 -8.93
CA THR A 180 -7.44 -0.14 -9.97
C THR A 180 -6.90 -0.73 -11.27
N GLY A 181 -5.67 -0.38 -11.65
CA GLY A 181 -5.01 -0.96 -12.81
C GLY A 181 -4.83 -2.47 -12.68
N VAL A 182 -4.36 -2.95 -11.52
CA VAL A 182 -4.23 -4.40 -11.27
C VAL A 182 -5.61 -5.07 -11.27
N LEU A 183 -6.62 -4.49 -10.63
CA LEU A 183 -7.99 -5.02 -10.65
C LEU A 183 -8.51 -5.19 -12.09
N ILE A 184 -8.37 -4.16 -12.93
CA ILE A 184 -8.77 -4.23 -14.34
C ILE A 184 -8.01 -5.36 -15.04
N ARG A 185 -6.70 -5.46 -14.80
CA ARG A 185 -5.87 -6.50 -15.41
C ARG A 185 -6.31 -7.91 -15.01
N ILE A 186 -6.69 -8.13 -13.75
CA ILE A 186 -7.26 -9.39 -13.25
C ILE A 186 -8.59 -9.69 -13.96
N LEU A 187 -9.51 -8.73 -14.02
CA LEU A 187 -10.81 -8.92 -14.66
C LEU A 187 -10.70 -9.26 -16.15
N CYS A 188 -9.76 -8.63 -16.87
CA CYS A 188 -9.50 -8.96 -18.27
C CYS A 188 -8.92 -10.36 -18.49
N THR A 189 -8.23 -10.93 -17.51
CA THR A 189 -7.67 -12.30 -17.61
C THR A 189 -8.73 -13.37 -17.42
N PHE A 190 -9.76 -13.13 -16.61
CA PHE A 190 -10.84 -14.10 -16.33
C PHE A 190 -12.08 -13.92 -17.21
N GLY A 191 -12.21 -12.79 -17.90
CA GLY A 191 -13.34 -12.50 -18.79
C GLY A 191 -13.10 -12.79 -20.27
N GLY A 192 -11.92 -13.33 -20.63
CA GLY A 192 -11.55 -13.72 -22.00
C GLY A 192 -11.56 -15.21 -22.23
#